data_AF-A0A7C3N7U9-F1
#
_entry.id   AF-A0A7C3N7U9-F1
#
_cell.length_a   1.000
_cell.length_b   1.000
_cell.length_c   1.000
_cell.angle_alpha   90.00
_cell.angle_beta   90.00
_cell.angle_gamma   90.00
#
_symmetry.space_group_name_H-M   'P 1'
#
loop_
_entity.id
_entity.type
_entity.pdbx_description
1 polymer ?
#
loop_
_entity_poly.entity_id
_entity_poly.type
_entity_poly.pdbx_seq_one_letter_code
_entity_poly.pdbx_strand_id
1 'polypeptide(L)'
;MTITEMLNKVQYVTDTEGTRQAVIVDLAIWEELIEHLRDIENETRWDELFNQHPEVLEQLAEEARADRAAGRTRELDPDQL
;
A
#
# COMPACT_ATOMS: atom_id res chain seq x y z
N MET A 1 1.15 -13.46 -0.49
CA MET A 1 1.06 -14.11 0.83
C MET A 1 0.70 -13.03 1.84
N THR A 2 0.14 -13.32 3.02
CA THR A 2 -0.02 -12.26 4.04
C THR A 2 1.27 -12.08 4.85
N ILE A 3 1.54 -10.87 5.34
CA ILE A 3 2.71 -10.60 6.21
C ILE A 3 2.73 -11.57 7.41
N THR A 4 1.57 -11.90 7.96
CA THR A 4 1.44 -12.86 9.08
C THR A 4 1.91 -14.26 8.72
N GLU A 5 1.59 -14.74 7.52
CA GLU A 5 2.07 -16.03 7.02
C GLU A 5 3.58 -16.03 6.75
N MET A 6 4.13 -14.90 6.30
CA MET A 6 5.56 -14.72 6.08
C MET A 6 6.34 -14.74 7.40
N LEU A 7 5.85 -14.05 8.43
CA LEU A 7 6.46 -14.00 9.77
C LEU A 7 6.56 -15.39 10.42
N ASN A 8 5.64 -16.30 10.12
CA ASN A 8 5.68 -17.68 10.63
C ASN A 8 6.79 -18.54 10.02
N LYS A 9 7.37 -18.12 8.88
CA LYS A 9 8.46 -18.84 8.20
C LYS A 9 9.85 -18.33 8.59
N VAL A 10 9.91 -17.29 9.40
CA VAL A 10 11.15 -16.65 9.83
C VAL A 10 11.86 -17.55 10.86
N GLN A 11 13.17 -17.70 10.70
CA GLN A 11 14.02 -18.42 11.64
C GLN A 11 14.84 -17.44 12.47
N TYR A 12 15.23 -17.85 13.68
CA TYR A 12 16.02 -17.02 14.58
C TYR A 12 17.33 -17.70 14.92
N VAL A 13 18.40 -16.91 14.93
CA VAL A 13 19.66 -17.31 15.56
C VAL A 13 19.58 -16.89 17.02
N THR A 14 19.71 -17.85 17.93
CA THR A 14 19.74 -17.60 19.37
C THR A 14 21.13 -17.81 19.94
N ASP A 15 21.50 -17.03 20.96
CA ASP A 15 22.68 -17.32 21.76
C ASP A 15 22.47 -18.51 22.72
N THR A 16 23.49 -18.80 23.52
CA THR A 16 23.47 -19.89 24.51
C THR A 16 22.44 -19.68 25.63
N GLU A 17 21.95 -18.47 25.82
CA GLU A 17 20.91 -18.12 26.80
C GLU A 17 19.51 -18.16 26.18
N GLY A 18 19.41 -18.45 24.88
CA GLY A 18 18.15 -18.49 24.14
C GLY A 18 17.67 -17.11 23.68
N THR A 19 18.47 -16.06 23.84
CA THR A 19 18.11 -14.71 23.38
C THR A 19 18.30 -14.63 21.86
N ARG A 20 17.29 -14.10 21.17
CA ARG A 20 17.30 -13.94 19.71
C ARG A 20 18.27 -12.82 19.32
N GLN A 21 19.33 -13.19 18.60
CA GLN A 21 20.37 -12.26 18.16
C GLN A 21 20.21 -11.84 16.70
N ALA A 22 19.70 -12.74 15.85
CA ALA A 22 19.48 -12.44 14.45
C ALA A 22 18.26 -13.16 13.90
N VAL A 23 17.79 -12.66 12.76
CA VAL A 23 16.65 -13.17 12.02
C VAL A 23 17.15 -13.67 10.67
N ILE A 24 16.84 -14.92 10.34
CA ILE A 24 17.11 -15.52 9.04
C ILE A 24 15.79 -15.57 8.28
N VAL A 25 15.81 -14.94 7.11
CA VAL A 25 14.66 -14.89 6.18
C VAL A 25 15.13 -15.43 4.84
N ASP A 26 14.30 -16.28 4.23
CA ASP A 26 14.52 -16.73 2.86
C ASP A 26 14.49 -15.55 1.89
N LEU A 27 15.34 -15.55 0.86
CA LEU A 27 15.44 -14.45 -0.08
C LEU A 27 14.11 -14.15 -0.78
N ALA A 28 13.33 -15.17 -1.14
CA ALA A 28 12.04 -14.97 -1.80
C ALA A 28 11.03 -14.29 -0.86
N ILE A 29 11.07 -14.61 0.44
CA ILE A 29 10.25 -13.95 1.46
C ILE A 29 10.72 -12.51 1.66
N TRP A 30 12.03 -12.26 1.62
CA TRP A 30 12.57 -10.91 1.74
C TRP A 30 12.15 -10.01 0.58
N GLU A 31 12.21 -10.51 -0.65
CA GLU A 31 11.76 -9.76 -1.84
C GLU A 31 10.27 -9.41 -1.76
N GLU A 32 9.41 -10.37 -1.42
CA GLU A 32 7.97 -10.13 -1.24
C GLU A 32 7.70 -9.11 -0.12
N LEU A 33 8.46 -9.16 0.98
CA LEU A 33 8.31 -8.22 2.09
C LEU A 33 8.66 -6.79 1.66
N ILE A 34 9.71 -6.63 0.86
CA ILE A 34 10.11 -5.32 0.35
C ILE A 34 9.05 -4.73 -0.57
N GLU A 35 8.44 -5.52 -1.45
CA GLU A 35 7.33 -5.02 -2.28
C GLU A 35 6.14 -4.58 -1.43
N HIS A 36 5.76 -5.36 -0.40
CA HIS A 36 4.71 -4.94 0.53
C HIS A 36 5.03 -3.64 1.29
N LEU A 37 6.28 -3.45 1.70
CA LEU A 37 6.70 -2.21 2.37
C LEU A 37 6.66 -1.01 1.43
N ARG A 38 7.00 -1.19 0.15
CA ARG A 38 6.88 -0.12 -0.87
C ARG A 38 5.44 0.27 -1.13
N ASP A 39 4.53 -0.69 -1.16
CA ASP A 39 3.10 -0.41 -1.33
C ASP A 39 2.60 0.49 -0.18
N ILE A 40 2.96 0.16 1.06
CA ILE A 40 2.59 0.95 2.26
C ILE A 40 3.23 2.35 2.23
N GLU A 41 4.49 2.46 1.81
CA GLU A 41 5.17 3.75 1.65
C GLU A 41 4.46 4.62 0.59
N ASN A 42 4.00 4.01 -0.50
CA ASN A 42 3.24 4.70 -1.54
C ASN A 42 1.88 5.19 -1.03
N GLU A 43 1.15 4.36 -0.28
CA GLU A 43 -0.11 4.78 0.38
C GLU A 43 0.12 5.97 1.31
N THR A 44 1.17 5.91 2.14
CA THR A 44 1.52 7.00 3.07
C THR A 44 1.84 8.30 2.32
N ARG A 45 2.56 8.20 1.19
CA ARG A 45 2.87 9.34 0.34
C ARG A 45 1.61 9.99 -0.24
N TRP A 46 0.61 9.19 -0.65
CA TRP A 46 -0.66 9.73 -1.13
C TRP A 46 -1.40 10.48 -0.03
N ASP A 47 -1.48 9.91 1.18
CA ASP A 47 -2.09 10.59 2.32
C ASP A 47 -1.40 11.92 2.64
N GLU A 48 -0.08 11.96 2.62
CA GLU A 48 0.68 13.20 2.82
C GLU A 48 0.38 14.25 1.74
N LEU A 49 0.40 13.85 0.47
CA LEU A 49 0.13 14.75 -0.65
C LEU A 49 -1.30 15.31 -0.60
N PHE A 50 -2.29 14.46 -0.29
CA PHE A 50 -3.68 14.89 -0.16
C PHE A 50 -3.92 15.78 1.06
N ASN A 51 -3.23 15.53 2.17
CA ASN A 51 -3.29 16.41 3.35
C ASN A 51 -2.62 17.77 3.12
N GLN A 52 -1.60 17.85 2.27
CA GLN A 52 -0.93 19.11 1.93
C GLN A 52 -1.76 19.98 0.98
N HIS A 53 -2.59 19.36 0.13
CA HIS A 53 -3.34 20.04 -0.93
C HIS A 53 -4.81 19.59 -0.99
N PRO A 54 -5.59 19.70 0.10
CA PRO A 54 -7.00 19.29 0.11
C PRO A 54 -7.85 20.02 -0.93
N GLU A 55 -7.50 21.27 -1.25
CA GLU A 55 -8.19 22.12 -2.23
C GLU A 55 -8.16 21.56 -3.65
N VAL A 56 -7.10 20.82 -4.01
CA VAL A 56 -6.97 20.24 -5.35
C VAL A 56 -7.98 19.11 -5.54
N LEU A 57 -8.18 18.27 -4.52
CA LEU A 57 -9.21 17.24 -4.54
C LEU A 57 -10.62 17.82 -4.55
N GLU A 58 -10.83 18.91 -3.82
CA GLU A 58 -12.12 19.63 -3.82
C GLU A 58 -12.45 20.18 -5.21
N GLN A 59 -11.48 20.84 -5.86
CA GLN A 59 -11.62 21.35 -7.23
C GLN A 59 -11.93 20.22 -8.22
N LEU A 60 -11.16 19.13 -8.20
CA LEU A 60 -11.38 17.98 -9.08
C LEU A 60 -12.78 17.37 -8.86
N ALA A 61 -13.25 17.32 -7.62
CA ALA A 61 -14.59 16.83 -7.30
C ALA A 61 -15.68 17.79 -7.80
N GLU A 62 -15.48 19.10 -7.74
CA GLU A 62 -16.40 20.07 -8.35
C GLU A 62 -16.47 19.94 -9.88
N GLU A 63 -15.31 19.83 -10.53
CA GLU A 63 -15.20 19.62 -11.98
C GLU A 63 -15.94 18.34 -12.40
N ALA A 64 -15.71 17.23 -11.69
CA ALA A 64 -16.39 15.96 -11.95
C ALA A 64 -17.91 16.05 -11.78
N ARG A 65 -18.39 16.79 -10.76
CA ARG A 65 -19.84 17.03 -10.57
C ARG A 65 -20.41 17.88 -11.70
N ALA A 66 -19.69 18.91 -12.14
CA ALA A 66 -20.10 19.75 -13.26
C ALA A 66 -20.15 18.95 -14.58
N ASP A 67 -19.17 18.09 -14.83
CA ASP A 67 -19.15 17.18 -15.98
C ASP A 67 -20.32 16.21 -15.96
N ARG A 68 -20.65 15.64 -14.80
CA ARG A 68 -21.82 14.77 -14.64
C ARG A 68 -23.12 15.53 -14.90
N ALA A 69 -23.27 16.71 -14.32
CA ALA A 69 -24.45 17.56 -14.52
C ALA A 69 -24.62 17.98 -16.00
N ALA A 70 -23.50 18.17 -16.71
CA ALA A 70 -23.49 18.49 -18.13
C ALA A 70 -23.63 17.26 -19.06
N GLY A 71 -23.77 16.05 -18.51
CA GLY A 71 -23.90 14.82 -19.29
C GLY A 71 -22.62 14.40 -20.02
N ARG A 72 -21.45 14.90 -19.60
CA ARG A 72 -20.14 14.56 -20.19
C ARG A 72 -19.52 13.28 -19.61
N THR A 73 -20.15 12.68 -18.60
CA THR A 73 -19.68 11.45 -17.96
C THR A 73 -20.32 10.22 -18.59
N ARG A 74 -19.56 9.12 -18.65
CA ARG A 74 -20.09 7.78 -18.95
C ARG A 74 -20.13 6.93 -17.68
N GLU A 75 -21.04 5.97 -17.64
CA GLU A 75 -21.04 4.95 -16.58
C GLU A 75 -19.79 4.09 -16.72
N LEU A 76 -19.14 3.83 -15.58
CA LEU A 76 -17.96 2.98 -15.53
C LEU A 76 -18.43 1.54 -15.30
N ASP A 77 -18.16 0.65 -16.25
CA ASP A 77 -18.34 -0.79 -16.10
C ASP A 77 -17.00 -1.39 -15.60
N PRO A 78 -16.91 -1.82 -14.32
CA PRO A 78 -15.66 -2.33 -13.76
C PRO A 78 -15.21 -3.66 -14.38
N ASP A 79 -16.13 -4.42 -14.97
CA ASP A 79 -15.81 -5.70 -15.61
C ASP A 79 -15.22 -5.52 -17.03
N GLN A 80 -15.21 -4.28 -17.54
CA GLN A 80 -14.58 -3.89 -18.80
C GLN A 80 -13.36 -2.97 -18.63
N LEU A 81 -12.83 -2.90 -17.40
CA LEU A 81 -11.60 -2.16 -17.09
C LEU A 81 -10.32 -2.92 -17.49
#